data_AF-A0AAF0E1S9-F1
#
_entry.id   AF-A0AAF0E1S9-F1
#
_cell.length_a   1.000
_cell.length_b   1.000
_cell.length_c   1.000
_cell.angle_alpha   90.00
_cell.angle_beta   90.00
_cell.angle_gamma   90.00
#
_symmetry.space_group_name_H-M   'P 1'
#
loop_
_entity.id
_entity.type
_entity.pdbx_description
1 polymer ?
#
loop_
_entity_poly.entity_id
_entity_poly.type
_entity_poly.pdbx_seq_one_letter_code
_entity_poly.pdbx_strand_id
1 'polypeptide(L)'
;MAAALRRLACLAAVHVRNLDVPFYVSPPAHGAHASWGEYTSAPLCPSRDFAPWAWSQTSELLVGLYASTHERWICVWEVEVDLRTLSSVGSELSSLRDTRANVVYLGLRSSETDAHLEYIAIHDQETQELDADEAGRRAMLLSMVETQMKHSYTFGQACQIIRAQGELAALQHTHDALQERCGGALTNSALSVKARKALEQRRENLAPEEVQRAIQQHRVRLLRDLEFIYPIQLESARELLYSIAGLDLPNGAATTDDRSGALVHKTNLEETAAALAYVAQIVVLASNYLHTNLPYPVRPVGSRAVVQDGISVMNGPRTFALYGKGIEPYRYEYGVFLLNKDIELLMQAHGVPVLDLRNTLPNVKNLLVTLASA
;
A
#
# COMPACT_ATOMS: atom_id res chain seq x y z
N MET A 1 -0.90 14.14 66.00
CA MET A 1 -1.74 13.71 64.87
C MET A 1 -1.24 12.47 64.12
N ALA A 2 0.08 12.26 63.95
CA ALA A 2 0.65 11.15 63.16
C ALA A 2 0.20 9.72 63.57
N ALA A 3 -0.11 9.47 64.85
CA ALA A 3 -0.58 8.15 65.30
C ALA A 3 -2.05 7.85 64.94
N ALA A 4 -2.89 8.87 64.71
CA ALA A 4 -4.32 8.72 64.40
C ALA A 4 -4.58 8.46 62.91
N LEU A 5 -3.76 9.07 62.02
CA LEU A 5 -3.85 8.89 60.57
C LEU A 5 -3.49 7.48 60.10
N ARG A 6 -2.69 6.72 60.88
CA ARG A 6 -2.31 5.34 60.55
C ARG A 6 -3.48 4.34 60.47
N ARG A 7 -4.66 4.69 61.02
CA ARG A 7 -5.88 3.86 60.95
C ARG A 7 -6.90 4.36 59.94
N LEU A 8 -6.65 5.51 59.29
CA LEU A 8 -7.55 6.11 58.32
C LEU A 8 -7.09 5.78 56.90
N ALA A 9 -8.03 5.76 55.95
CA ALA A 9 -7.69 5.72 54.54
C ALA A 9 -7.19 7.11 54.11
N CYS A 10 -6.13 7.16 53.31
CA CYS A 10 -5.56 8.37 52.75
C CYS A 10 -5.61 8.32 51.22
N LEU A 11 -5.74 9.48 50.57
CA LEU A 11 -5.60 9.63 49.13
C LEU A 11 -4.77 10.88 48.81
N ALA A 12 -4.10 10.88 47.66
CA ALA A 12 -3.44 12.05 47.11
C ALA A 12 -4.37 12.70 46.09
N ALA A 13 -4.54 14.01 46.16
CA ALA A 13 -5.22 14.77 45.12
C ALA A 13 -4.30 15.84 44.55
N VAL A 14 -4.41 16.07 43.25
CA VAL A 14 -3.66 17.12 42.56
C VAL A 14 -4.65 18.09 41.94
N HIS A 15 -4.45 19.37 42.22
CA HIS A 15 -5.29 20.44 41.71
C HIS A 15 -4.48 21.70 41.45
N VAL A 16 -5.14 22.70 40.86
CA VAL A 16 -4.58 24.03 40.64
C VAL A 16 -5.16 24.96 41.70
N ARG A 17 -4.39 25.95 42.14
CA ARG A 17 -4.74 26.94 43.19
C ARG A 17 -6.10 27.65 43.02
N ASN A 18 -6.67 27.66 41.81
CA ASN A 18 -7.94 28.32 41.47
C ASN A 18 -9.05 27.37 40.97
N LEU A 19 -8.88 26.05 41.05
CA LEU A 19 -9.89 25.08 40.65
C LEU A 19 -10.48 24.40 41.88
N ASP A 20 -11.80 24.44 41.99
CA ASP A 20 -12.50 23.82 43.12
C ASP A 20 -12.36 22.31 43.13
N VAL A 21 -12.11 21.65 41.99
CA VAL A 21 -12.14 20.18 41.80
C VAL A 21 -10.75 19.66 41.39
N PRO A 22 -10.25 18.56 41.97
CA PRO A 22 -8.94 18.05 41.65
C PRO A 22 -9.02 17.34 40.31
N PHE A 23 -8.01 17.57 39.47
CA PHE A 23 -7.96 16.92 38.16
C PHE A 23 -7.45 15.49 38.26
N TYR A 24 -6.79 15.13 39.37
CA TYR A 24 -6.37 13.77 39.69
C TYR A 24 -6.63 13.43 41.15
N VAL A 25 -7.10 12.19 41.39
CA VAL A 25 -7.27 11.62 42.72
C VAL A 25 -6.72 10.20 42.72
N SER A 26 -5.80 9.88 43.62
CA SER A 26 -5.29 8.50 43.75
C SER A 26 -6.35 7.59 44.36
N PRO A 27 -6.26 6.27 44.13
CA PRO A 27 -7.04 5.31 44.90
C PRO A 27 -6.76 5.44 46.40
N PRO A 28 -7.76 5.19 47.25
CA PRO A 28 -7.58 5.25 48.70
C PRO A 28 -6.69 4.10 49.18
N ALA A 29 -5.69 4.43 49.99
CA ALA A 29 -4.77 3.48 50.61
C ALA A 29 -4.80 3.60 52.14
N HIS A 30 -4.60 2.50 52.87
CA HIS A 30 -4.54 2.53 54.33
C HIS A 30 -3.12 2.88 54.81
N GLY A 31 -2.99 3.91 55.66
CA GLY A 31 -1.71 4.31 56.25
C GLY A 31 -1.46 5.81 56.20
N ALA A 32 -0.24 6.25 56.58
CA ALA A 32 0.16 7.66 56.58
C ALA A 32 0.66 8.19 55.22
N HIS A 33 0.43 7.42 54.14
CA HIS A 33 0.98 7.69 52.82
C HIS A 33 -0.04 7.41 51.72
N ALA A 34 0.11 8.10 50.59
CA ALA A 34 -0.64 7.84 49.36
C ALA A 34 0.32 7.78 48.17
N SER A 35 0.07 6.86 47.24
CA SER A 35 0.83 6.69 46.01
C SER A 35 0.07 7.27 44.82
N TRP A 36 0.80 8.01 43.99
CA TRP A 36 0.35 8.51 42.70
C TRP A 36 1.04 7.71 41.59
N GLY A 37 0.28 7.22 40.61
CA GLY A 37 0.83 6.58 39.40
C GLY A 37 0.87 5.03 39.36
N GLU A 38 0.33 4.31 40.34
CA GLU A 38 0.41 2.82 40.36
C GLU A 38 -0.49 2.09 39.34
N TYR A 39 -1.42 2.78 38.67
CA TYR A 39 -2.39 2.16 37.75
C TYR A 39 -2.20 2.51 36.27
N THR A 40 -1.23 3.35 35.96
CA THR A 40 -0.80 3.61 34.59
C THR A 40 0.60 3.05 34.45
N SER A 41 0.74 1.87 33.83
CA SER A 41 2.03 1.24 33.54
C SER A 41 2.91 2.04 32.56
N ALA A 42 2.47 3.24 32.14
CA ALA A 42 3.17 4.17 31.27
C ALA A 42 3.75 5.34 32.09
N PRO A 43 4.97 5.83 31.77
CA PRO A 43 5.53 7.03 32.38
C PRO A 43 4.57 8.18 32.14
N LEU A 44 4.36 9.01 33.17
CA LEU A 44 3.65 10.26 32.98
C LEU A 44 4.48 11.16 32.07
N CYS A 45 4.03 11.29 30.84
CA CYS A 45 4.61 12.20 29.88
C CYS A 45 3.84 13.50 30.05
N PRO A 46 4.47 14.59 30.53
CA PRO A 46 3.79 15.86 30.75
C PRO A 46 2.94 16.20 29.54
N SER A 47 3.49 16.29 28.33
CA SER A 47 2.74 16.59 27.10
C SER A 47 1.54 15.69 26.75
N ARG A 48 1.43 14.48 27.34
CA ARG A 48 0.40 13.48 27.03
C ARG A 48 -0.67 13.37 28.12
N ASP A 49 -0.28 13.44 29.40
CA ASP A 49 -1.10 12.93 30.51
C ASP A 49 -1.75 14.02 31.37
N PHE A 50 -1.38 15.28 31.18
CA PHE A 50 -2.17 16.42 31.66
C PHE A 50 -2.73 17.20 30.46
N ALA A 51 -3.17 18.44 30.62
CA ALA A 51 -3.58 19.27 29.50
C ALA A 51 -2.49 20.30 29.14
N PRO A 52 -2.42 20.80 27.88
CA PRO A 52 -1.39 21.73 27.41
C PRO A 52 -1.07 22.91 28.34
N TRP A 53 -2.05 23.38 29.08
CA TRP A 53 -1.91 24.48 30.03
C TRP A 53 -1.10 24.10 31.29
N ALA A 54 -1.08 22.84 31.70
CA ALA A 54 -0.44 22.38 32.95
C ALA A 54 1.11 22.35 32.88
N TRP A 55 1.69 22.39 31.67
CA TRP A 55 3.14 22.38 31.46
C TRP A 55 3.67 23.55 30.61
N SER A 56 2.81 24.33 29.95
CA SER A 56 3.24 25.40 29.05
C SER A 56 3.37 26.76 29.72
N GLN A 57 2.61 27.05 30.80
CA GLN A 57 2.69 28.32 31.52
C GLN A 57 2.47 28.08 33.02
N THR A 58 3.48 28.45 33.82
CA THR A 58 3.47 28.63 35.29
C THR A 58 2.24 28.06 35.99
N SER A 59 2.30 26.77 36.36
CA SER A 59 1.23 26.14 37.13
C SER A 59 1.83 25.70 38.46
N GLU A 60 1.63 26.52 39.49
CA GLU A 60 1.81 26.12 40.89
C GLU A 60 0.83 24.97 41.17
N LEU A 61 1.29 23.73 40.97
CA LEU A 61 0.49 22.53 41.21
C LEU A 61 0.42 22.29 42.71
N LEU A 62 -0.78 22.07 43.22
CA LEU A 62 -0.98 21.74 44.62
C LEU A 62 -1.16 20.23 44.74
N VAL A 63 -0.27 19.62 45.52
CA VAL A 63 -0.34 18.21 45.89
C VAL A 63 -0.79 18.15 47.34
N GLY A 64 -1.98 17.62 47.56
CA GLY A 64 -2.58 17.47 48.88
C GLY A 64 -2.69 16.01 49.30
N LEU A 65 -2.41 15.75 50.58
CA LEU A 65 -2.76 14.48 51.22
C LEU A 65 -4.09 14.66 51.93
N TYR A 66 -5.06 13.81 51.62
CA TYR A 66 -6.38 13.82 52.23
C TYR A 66 -6.59 12.58 53.06
N ALA A 67 -7.22 12.73 54.22
CA ALA A 67 -7.59 11.62 55.09
C ALA A 67 -9.11 11.46 55.17
N SER A 68 -9.55 10.20 55.20
CA SER A 68 -10.96 9.85 55.29
C SER A 68 -11.47 10.05 56.72
N THR A 69 -12.54 10.82 56.83
CA THR A 69 -13.48 10.77 57.95
C THR A 69 -14.77 10.11 57.47
N HIS A 70 -15.62 9.61 58.39
CA HIS A 70 -16.80 8.78 58.09
C HIS A 70 -17.68 9.27 56.92
N GLU A 71 -17.73 10.58 56.62
CA GLU A 71 -18.51 11.13 55.50
C GLU A 71 -17.73 12.09 54.57
N ARG A 72 -16.47 12.43 54.87
CA ARG A 72 -15.73 13.47 54.13
C ARG A 72 -14.23 13.18 54.06
N TRP A 73 -13.61 13.60 52.96
CA TRP A 73 -12.16 13.68 52.84
C TRP A 73 -11.68 15.06 53.27
N ILE A 74 -10.79 15.09 54.27
CA ILE A 74 -10.25 16.33 54.81
C ILE A 74 -8.80 16.44 54.35
N CYS A 75 -8.43 17.61 53.82
CA CYS A 75 -7.05 17.92 53.47
C CYS A 75 -6.21 17.98 54.76
N VAL A 76 -5.23 17.08 54.87
CA VAL A 76 -4.32 16.99 56.02
C VAL A 76 -3.20 18.02 55.86
N TRP A 77 -2.65 18.11 54.66
CA TRP A 77 -1.67 19.12 54.24
C TRP A 77 -1.68 19.21 52.72
N GLU A 78 -1.21 20.35 52.21
CA GLU A 78 -1.16 20.65 50.78
C GLU A 78 0.07 21.50 50.52
N VAL A 79 0.87 21.08 49.56
CA VAL A 79 2.14 21.72 49.21
C VAL A 79 2.15 22.05 47.74
N GLU A 80 2.74 23.20 47.45
CA GLU A 80 2.98 23.65 46.09
C GLU A 80 4.23 22.99 45.53
N VAL A 81 4.11 22.41 44.34
CA VAL A 81 5.13 21.56 43.75
C VAL A 81 5.37 21.98 42.30
N ASP A 82 6.62 22.34 41.97
CA ASP A 82 7.07 22.39 40.58
C ASP A 82 7.62 21.02 40.17
N LEU A 83 6.90 20.34 39.28
CA LEU A 83 7.28 19.01 38.78
C LEU A 83 8.64 19.02 38.07
N ARG A 84 9.18 20.18 37.68
CA ARG A 84 10.48 20.29 36.98
C ARG A 84 11.69 20.28 37.92
N THR A 85 11.51 20.53 39.20
CA THR A 85 12.62 20.73 40.15
C THR A 85 12.74 19.61 41.20
N LEU A 86 11.89 18.59 41.13
CA LEU A 86 11.87 17.49 42.10
C LEU A 86 13.01 16.50 41.90
N SER A 87 13.63 16.07 43.00
CA SER A 87 14.67 15.05 43.03
C SER A 87 14.10 13.66 43.38
N SER A 88 14.52 12.65 42.61
CA SER A 88 14.15 11.23 42.81
C SER A 88 14.73 10.67 44.12
N VAL A 89 13.95 9.82 44.79
CA VAL A 89 14.30 9.14 46.06
C VAL A 89 14.70 7.67 45.82
N GLY A 90 14.71 7.22 44.56
CA GLY A 90 15.08 5.86 44.16
C GLY A 90 13.88 4.93 43.93
N SER A 91 14.15 3.64 43.72
CA SER A 91 13.19 2.66 43.17
C SER A 91 12.50 1.77 44.20
N GLU A 92 12.93 1.75 45.46
CA GLU A 92 12.41 0.84 46.48
C GLU A 92 11.51 1.56 47.49
N LEU A 93 10.19 1.37 47.35
CA LEU A 93 9.19 1.96 48.25
C LEU A 93 9.16 1.29 49.64
N SER A 94 9.66 0.06 49.75
CA SER A 94 9.67 -0.77 50.96
C SER A 94 10.66 -0.28 52.04
N SER A 95 11.79 0.31 51.63
CA SER A 95 12.80 0.88 52.55
C SER A 95 12.39 2.26 53.09
N LEU A 96 11.45 2.94 52.43
CA LEU A 96 10.98 4.29 52.74
C LEU A 96 9.79 4.33 53.73
N ARG A 97 9.29 3.17 54.17
CA ARG A 97 8.09 3.05 55.02
C ARG A 97 8.28 3.44 56.49
N ASP A 98 9.48 3.80 56.94
CA ASP A 98 9.78 4.01 58.37
C ASP A 98 9.86 5.48 58.82
N THR A 99 9.27 6.40 58.06
CA THR A 99 9.23 7.82 58.44
C THR A 99 7.98 8.16 59.22
N ARG A 100 8.14 8.84 60.36
CA ARG A 100 7.06 9.33 61.26
C ARG A 100 6.18 10.44 60.63
N ALA A 101 6.31 10.72 59.34
CA ALA A 101 5.73 11.86 58.65
C ALA A 101 4.70 11.43 57.59
N ASN A 102 3.77 12.34 57.26
CA ASN A 102 2.78 12.17 56.21
C ASN A 102 3.46 12.46 54.84
N VAL A 103 3.43 11.50 53.89
CA VAL A 103 4.19 11.63 52.62
C VAL A 103 3.35 11.17 51.43
N VAL A 104 3.38 11.92 50.33
CA VAL A 104 2.83 11.50 49.03
C VAL A 104 3.98 11.04 48.14
N TYR A 105 3.87 9.84 47.57
CA TYR A 105 4.87 9.29 46.66
C TYR A 105 4.39 9.38 45.22
N LEU A 106 5.24 9.93 44.36
CA LEU A 106 4.99 10.16 42.95
C LEU A 106 5.81 9.15 42.13
N GLY A 107 5.16 8.15 41.54
CA GLY A 107 5.84 7.11 40.75
C GLY A 107 5.99 7.50 39.28
N LEU A 108 7.22 7.47 38.75
CA LEU A 108 7.54 7.76 37.35
C LEU A 108 8.36 6.60 36.77
N ARG A 109 8.07 6.18 35.53
CA ARG A 109 8.87 5.14 34.84
C ARG A 109 10.12 5.78 34.22
N SER A 110 11.29 5.22 34.51
CA SER A 110 12.59 5.79 34.09
C SER A 110 12.85 5.68 32.57
N SER A 111 12.19 4.76 31.88
CA SER A 111 12.31 4.55 30.43
C SER A 111 11.04 3.95 29.80
N GLU A 112 10.84 4.09 28.49
CA GLU A 112 9.71 3.47 27.79
C GLU A 112 9.77 1.93 27.70
N THR A 113 10.96 1.37 27.85
CA THR A 113 11.25 -0.06 27.64
C THR A 113 11.48 -0.84 28.92
N ASP A 114 11.63 -0.14 30.05
CA ASP A 114 12.09 -0.74 31.31
C ASP A 114 11.03 -0.60 32.41
N ALA A 115 10.85 -1.65 33.21
CA ALA A 115 9.82 -1.74 34.25
C ALA A 115 10.23 -1.04 35.57
N HIS A 116 11.39 -0.38 35.59
CA HIS A 116 11.91 0.32 36.75
C HIS A 116 11.14 1.64 37.00
N LEU A 117 10.50 1.71 38.17
CA LEU A 117 9.83 2.90 38.70
C LEU A 117 10.79 3.66 39.60
N GLU A 118 10.87 4.97 39.40
CA GLU A 118 11.50 5.93 40.30
C GLU A 118 10.42 6.68 41.08
N TYR A 119 10.65 6.87 42.38
CA TYR A 119 9.68 7.53 43.25
C TYR A 119 10.22 8.87 43.73
N ILE A 120 9.37 9.88 43.72
CA ILE A 120 9.64 11.18 44.35
C ILE A 120 8.76 11.28 45.60
N ALA A 121 9.38 11.62 46.74
CA ALA A 121 8.66 11.85 47.99
C ALA A 121 8.33 13.34 48.14
N ILE A 122 7.06 13.65 48.39
CA ILE A 122 6.56 15.00 48.67
C ILE A 122 6.16 15.04 50.15
N HIS A 123 6.79 15.93 50.91
CA HIS A 123 6.63 16.10 52.34
C HIS A 123 5.87 17.38 52.69
N ASP A 124 5.27 17.40 53.87
CA ASP A 124 4.72 18.61 54.50
C ASP A 124 5.86 19.60 54.83
N GLN A 125 5.75 20.85 54.37
CA GLN A 125 6.85 21.83 54.41
C GLN A 125 7.22 22.33 55.83
N GLU A 126 6.46 22.01 56.88
CA GLU A 126 6.73 22.45 58.27
C GLU A 126 7.36 21.37 59.18
N THR A 127 8.21 20.47 58.66
CA THR A 127 8.95 19.50 59.51
C THR A 127 10.47 19.67 59.57
N GLN A 128 11.00 20.82 59.16
CA GLN A 128 12.34 21.25 59.55
C GLN A 128 12.26 22.24 60.71
N GLU A 129 12.77 21.81 61.86
CA GLU A 129 13.05 22.57 63.10
C GLU A 129 11.85 22.93 63.99
N LEU A 130 11.79 22.29 65.17
CA LEU A 130 10.87 22.61 66.26
C LEU A 130 11.68 23.13 67.46
N ASP A 131 11.32 24.33 67.94
CA ASP A 131 11.51 24.72 69.34
C ASP A 131 10.13 24.86 70.01
N ALA A 132 10.03 24.34 71.23
CA ALA A 132 8.78 23.87 71.86
C ALA A 132 7.85 24.97 72.42
N ASP A 133 8.21 26.25 72.36
CA ASP A 133 7.49 27.32 73.07
C ASP A 133 6.48 28.10 72.19
N GLU A 134 6.47 27.88 70.87
CA GLU A 134 5.52 28.51 69.94
C GLU A 134 4.20 27.71 69.78
N ALA A 135 4.16 26.47 70.29
CA ALA A 135 3.03 25.55 70.13
C ALA A 135 1.75 26.06 70.84
N GLY A 136 1.92 26.77 71.97
CA GLY A 136 0.80 27.36 72.71
C GLY A 136 0.18 28.58 72.02
N ARG A 137 0.98 29.38 71.29
CA ARG A 137 0.47 30.54 70.53
C ARG A 137 -0.12 30.14 69.18
N ARG A 138 0.41 29.08 68.54
CA ARG A 138 -0.17 28.50 67.32
C ARG A 138 -1.50 27.81 67.57
N ALA A 139 -1.76 27.20 68.73
CA ALA A 139 -3.06 26.59 69.02
C ALA A 139 -4.25 27.59 68.97
N MET A 140 -4.01 28.86 69.32
CA MET A 140 -5.03 29.92 69.29
C MET A 140 -5.21 30.55 67.90
N LEU A 141 -4.15 30.62 67.08
CA LEU A 141 -4.24 31.09 65.69
C LEU A 141 -4.75 29.99 64.73
N LEU A 142 -4.42 28.71 65.00
CA LEU A 142 -4.94 27.57 64.25
C LEU A 142 -6.43 27.37 64.52
N SER A 143 -6.95 27.67 65.73
CA SER A 143 -8.41 27.65 65.97
C SER A 143 -9.16 28.81 65.27
N MET A 144 -8.46 29.83 64.77
CA MET A 144 -9.03 30.89 63.93
C MET A 144 -8.90 30.61 62.43
N VAL A 145 -7.98 29.72 62.01
CA VAL A 145 -7.81 29.26 60.63
C VAL A 145 -8.59 27.95 60.36
N GLU A 146 -8.98 27.21 61.40
CA GLU A 146 -9.86 26.03 61.35
C GLU A 146 -11.28 26.29 60.80
N THR A 147 -11.62 27.54 60.46
CA THR A 147 -12.92 27.92 59.86
C THR A 147 -12.85 28.44 58.43
N GLN A 148 -11.68 28.46 57.79
CA GLN A 148 -11.60 28.64 56.33
C GLN A 148 -11.23 27.33 55.68
N MET A 149 -12.27 26.64 55.23
CA MET A 149 -12.22 25.36 54.51
C MET A 149 -11.20 25.41 53.36
N LYS A 150 -10.03 24.80 53.56
CA LYS A 150 -9.19 24.33 52.45
C LYS A 150 -9.95 23.18 51.79
N HIS A 151 -10.45 23.43 50.58
CA HIS A 151 -11.25 22.57 49.68
C HIS A 151 -11.51 21.14 50.18
N SER A 152 -12.74 20.86 50.64
CA SER A 152 -13.20 19.51 51.01
C SER A 152 -13.93 18.87 49.83
N TYR A 153 -13.51 17.67 49.44
CA TYR A 153 -14.22 16.87 48.43
C TYR A 153 -15.22 15.92 49.07
N THR A 154 -16.41 15.83 48.47
CA THR A 154 -17.33 14.73 48.80
C THR A 154 -16.81 13.42 48.21
N PHE A 155 -17.03 12.31 48.91
CA PHE A 155 -16.65 10.97 48.43
C PHE A 155 -17.22 10.69 47.03
N GLY A 156 -18.44 11.16 46.74
CA GLY A 156 -19.06 11.03 45.42
C GLY A 156 -18.32 11.76 44.30
N GLN A 157 -17.83 12.98 44.55
CA GLN A 157 -17.04 13.75 43.57
C GLN A 157 -15.71 13.07 43.25
N ALA A 158 -15.00 12.56 44.27
CA ALA A 158 -13.74 11.83 44.08
C ALA A 158 -13.93 10.57 43.21
N CYS A 159 -14.97 9.78 43.49
CA CYS A 159 -15.28 8.57 42.72
C CYS A 159 -15.67 8.86 41.26
N GLN A 160 -16.35 9.99 40.98
CA GLN A 160 -16.72 10.38 39.61
C GLN A 160 -15.49 10.71 38.76
N ILE A 161 -14.48 11.37 39.34
CA ILE A 161 -13.25 11.73 38.64
C ILE A 161 -12.46 10.47 38.26
N ILE A 162 -12.30 9.53 39.21
CA ILE A 162 -11.61 8.25 38.96
C ILE A 162 -12.27 7.48 37.82
N ARG A 163 -13.61 7.45 37.80
CA ARG A 163 -14.36 6.78 36.74
C ARG A 163 -14.16 7.44 35.38
N ALA A 164 -14.25 8.77 35.31
CA ALA A 164 -14.06 9.52 34.07
C ALA A 164 -12.65 9.33 33.50
N GLN A 165 -11.63 9.24 34.37
CA GLN A 165 -10.26 8.95 33.97
C GLN A 165 -10.08 7.55 33.38
N GLY A 166 -10.70 6.53 34.01
CA GLY A 166 -10.67 5.16 33.48
C GLY A 166 -11.33 5.04 32.10
N GLU A 167 -12.43 5.77 31.88
CA GLU A 167 -13.14 5.81 30.59
C GLU A 167 -12.29 6.49 29.51
N LEU A 168 -11.56 7.57 29.83
CA LEU A 168 -10.67 8.26 28.89
C LEU A 168 -9.48 7.39 28.46
N ALA A 169 -8.84 6.70 29.40
CA ALA A 169 -7.72 5.81 29.10
C ALA A 169 -8.14 4.63 28.20
N ALA A 170 -9.33 4.08 28.44
CA ALA A 170 -9.91 3.04 27.59
C ALA A 170 -10.15 3.56 26.16
N LEU A 171 -10.70 4.78 26.02
CA LEU A 171 -10.93 5.40 24.71
C LEU A 171 -9.62 5.65 23.95
N GLN A 172 -8.59 6.15 24.62
CA GLN A 172 -7.27 6.36 24.01
C GLN A 172 -6.68 5.06 23.48
N HIS A 173 -6.70 3.98 24.28
CA HIS A 173 -6.21 2.67 23.85
C HIS A 173 -7.01 2.13 22.64
N THR A 174 -8.32 2.38 22.57
CA THR A 174 -9.10 2.00 21.39
C THR A 174 -8.77 2.82 20.15
N HIS A 175 -8.46 4.11 20.31
CA HIS A 175 -8.03 4.96 19.21
C HIS A 175 -6.72 4.47 18.59
N ASP A 176 -5.71 4.22 19.43
CA ASP A 176 -4.40 3.75 18.98
C ASP A 176 -4.49 2.40 18.26
N ALA A 177 -5.27 1.46 18.81
CA ALA A 177 -5.52 0.16 18.18
C ALA A 177 -6.26 0.27 16.83
N LEU A 178 -7.20 1.22 16.70
CA LEU A 178 -7.87 1.48 15.42
C LEU A 178 -6.91 2.15 14.43
N GLN A 179 -6.06 3.06 14.88
CA GLN A 179 -5.07 3.74 14.04
C GLN A 179 -4.03 2.77 13.49
N GLU A 180 -3.56 1.81 14.28
CA GLU A 180 -2.64 0.77 13.84
C GLU A 180 -3.30 -0.18 12.81
N ARG A 181 -4.55 -0.60 13.08
CA ARG A 181 -5.31 -1.47 12.15
C ARG A 181 -5.65 -0.78 10.83
N CYS A 182 -5.96 0.51 10.84
CA CYS A 182 -6.38 1.25 9.65
C CYS A 182 -5.21 1.92 8.91
N GLY A 183 -4.07 2.17 9.56
CA GLY A 183 -2.92 2.87 8.97
C GLY A 183 -2.37 2.17 7.72
N GLY A 184 -2.24 0.84 7.75
CA GLY A 184 -1.81 0.05 6.58
C GLY A 184 -2.84 0.05 5.44
N ALA A 185 -4.14 0.00 5.75
CA ALA A 185 -5.20 0.02 4.74
C ALA A 185 -5.37 1.40 4.08
N LEU A 186 -5.23 2.48 4.86
CA LEU A 186 -5.31 3.86 4.38
C LEU A 186 -4.08 4.25 3.55
N THR A 187 -2.88 3.81 3.94
CA THR A 187 -1.66 4.06 3.15
C THR A 187 -1.66 3.30 1.83
N ASN A 188 -2.05 2.02 1.83
CA ASN A 188 -2.17 1.22 0.61
C ASN A 188 -3.26 1.76 -0.34
N SER A 189 -4.41 2.17 0.20
CA SER A 189 -5.46 2.81 -0.61
C SER A 189 -5.04 4.19 -1.12
N ALA A 190 -4.35 5.01 -0.32
CA ALA A 190 -3.86 6.32 -0.76
C ALA A 190 -2.77 6.20 -1.83
N LEU A 191 -1.85 5.24 -1.71
CA LEU A 191 -0.84 4.95 -2.74
C LEU A 191 -1.50 4.45 -4.04
N SER A 192 -2.49 3.57 -3.94
CA SER A 192 -3.26 3.08 -5.09
C SER A 192 -4.06 4.19 -5.77
N VAL A 193 -4.68 5.09 -4.99
CA VAL A 193 -5.39 6.27 -5.52
C VAL A 193 -4.44 7.27 -6.17
N LYS A 194 -3.26 7.51 -5.59
CA LYS A 194 -2.23 8.36 -6.20
C LYS A 194 -1.71 7.76 -7.50
N ALA A 195 -1.44 6.45 -7.54
CA ALA A 195 -1.02 5.75 -8.75
C ALA A 195 -2.09 5.81 -9.85
N ARG A 196 -3.37 5.64 -9.49
CA ARG A 196 -4.51 5.80 -10.41
C ARG A 196 -4.62 7.21 -10.98
N LYS A 197 -4.58 8.24 -10.11
CA LYS A 197 -4.60 9.64 -10.53
C LYS A 197 -3.43 10.00 -11.44
N ALA A 198 -2.23 9.49 -11.15
CA ALA A 198 -1.06 9.71 -12.00
C ALA A 198 -1.23 9.05 -13.39
N LEU A 199 -1.84 7.87 -13.45
CA LEU A 199 -2.17 7.18 -14.70
C LEU A 199 -3.25 7.91 -15.49
N GLU A 200 -4.27 8.43 -14.82
CA GLU A 200 -5.33 9.26 -15.42
C GLU A 200 -4.78 10.57 -15.96
N GLN A 201 -3.96 11.29 -15.19
CA GLN A 201 -3.27 12.50 -15.65
C GLN A 201 -2.35 12.20 -16.83
N ARG A 202 -1.62 11.07 -16.82
CA ARG A 202 -0.80 10.67 -17.97
C ARG A 202 -1.65 10.35 -19.20
N ARG A 203 -2.83 9.74 -19.02
CA ARG A 203 -3.79 9.44 -20.08
C ARG A 203 -4.44 10.71 -20.64
N GLU A 204 -4.73 11.71 -19.80
CA GLU A 204 -5.24 13.02 -20.20
C GLU A 204 -4.18 13.87 -20.90
N ASN A 205 -2.91 13.75 -20.48
CA ASN A 205 -1.77 14.45 -21.08
C ASN A 205 -1.23 13.76 -22.35
N LEU A 206 -1.62 12.51 -22.62
CA LEU A 206 -1.28 11.81 -23.86
C LEU A 206 -2.18 12.35 -24.98
N ALA A 207 -1.63 13.25 -25.79
CA ALA A 207 -2.30 13.65 -27.02
C ALA A 207 -2.60 12.39 -27.86
N PRO A 208 -3.86 12.12 -28.22
CA PRO A 208 -4.23 10.92 -28.97
C PRO A 208 -3.42 10.75 -30.26
N GLU A 209 -3.04 11.88 -30.89
CA GLU A 209 -2.19 11.91 -32.08
C GLU A 209 -0.77 11.41 -31.83
N GLU A 210 -0.17 11.71 -30.67
CA GLU A 210 1.17 11.23 -30.30
C GLU A 210 1.17 9.73 -30.05
N VAL A 211 0.14 9.23 -29.36
CA VAL A 211 -0.06 7.80 -29.15
C VAL A 211 -0.24 7.08 -30.48
N GLN A 212 -1.10 7.62 -31.36
CA GLN A 212 -1.35 7.03 -32.67
C GLN A 212 -0.08 7.01 -33.53
N ARG A 213 0.71 8.09 -33.51
CA ARG A 213 1.99 8.17 -34.19
C ARG A 213 2.99 7.15 -33.63
N ALA A 214 3.07 7.00 -32.30
CA ALA A 214 3.93 6.01 -31.66
C ALA A 214 3.53 4.58 -32.02
N ILE A 215 2.23 4.27 -32.06
CA ILE A 215 1.70 2.97 -32.49
C ILE A 215 2.07 2.72 -33.95
N GLN A 216 1.88 3.71 -34.84
CA GLN A 216 2.23 3.58 -36.26
C GLN A 216 3.73 3.34 -36.44
N GLN A 217 4.59 4.11 -35.77
CA GLN A 217 6.04 3.92 -35.79
C GLN A 217 6.44 2.53 -35.27
N HIS A 218 5.77 2.05 -34.24
CA HIS A 218 6.00 0.70 -33.73
C HIS A 218 5.61 -0.37 -34.75
N ARG A 219 4.45 -0.22 -35.42
CA ARG A 219 4.03 -1.14 -36.50
C ARG A 219 5.01 -1.15 -37.66
N VAL A 220 5.47 0.02 -38.13
CA VAL A 220 6.49 0.14 -39.17
C VAL A 220 7.77 -0.61 -38.78
N ARG A 221 8.22 -0.44 -37.52
CA ARG A 221 9.38 -1.16 -37.00
C ARG A 221 9.16 -2.68 -37.02
N LEU A 222 8.02 -3.16 -36.54
CA LEU A 222 7.69 -4.59 -36.53
C LEU A 222 7.68 -5.18 -37.95
N LEU A 223 7.16 -4.45 -38.95
CA LEU A 223 7.19 -4.90 -40.34
C LEU A 223 8.60 -4.97 -40.92
N ARG A 224 9.48 -4.03 -40.56
CA ARG A 224 10.92 -4.10 -40.92
C ARG A 224 11.61 -5.28 -40.26
N ASP A 225 11.28 -5.54 -38.99
CA ASP A 225 11.80 -6.69 -38.26
C ASP A 225 11.34 -8.01 -38.94
N LEU A 226 10.09 -8.09 -39.43
CA LEU A 226 9.62 -9.23 -40.23
C LEU A 226 10.41 -9.42 -41.52
N GLU A 227 10.66 -8.35 -42.27
CA GLU A 227 11.47 -8.41 -43.50
C GLU A 227 12.91 -8.85 -43.21
N PHE A 228 13.46 -8.48 -42.06
CA PHE A 228 14.78 -8.91 -41.63
C PHE A 228 14.82 -10.40 -41.23
N ILE A 229 13.82 -10.87 -40.47
CA ILE A 229 13.73 -12.26 -40.00
C ILE A 229 13.41 -13.22 -41.15
N TYR A 230 12.54 -12.81 -42.07
CA TYR A 230 12.11 -13.58 -43.23
C TYR A 230 12.48 -12.83 -44.52
N PRO A 231 13.77 -12.83 -44.90
CA PRO A 231 14.21 -12.08 -46.07
C PRO A 231 13.55 -12.63 -47.33
N ILE A 232 12.83 -11.75 -48.03
CA ILE A 232 12.25 -12.05 -49.34
C ILE A 232 13.11 -11.38 -50.41
N GLN A 233 13.73 -12.19 -51.27
CA GLN A 233 14.70 -11.77 -52.28
C GLN A 233 14.21 -12.12 -53.69
N LEU A 234 14.55 -11.28 -54.67
CA LEU A 234 14.23 -11.52 -56.08
C LEU A 234 15.35 -12.34 -56.70
N GLU A 235 15.04 -13.55 -57.15
CA GLU A 235 16.01 -14.47 -57.76
C GLU A 235 16.04 -14.31 -59.29
N SER A 236 14.86 -14.18 -59.92
CA SER A 236 14.74 -13.99 -61.37
C SER A 236 13.70 -12.94 -61.71
N ALA A 237 14.15 -11.78 -62.19
CA ALA A 237 13.27 -10.69 -62.63
C ALA A 237 12.39 -11.09 -63.84
N ARG A 238 12.89 -11.97 -64.71
CA ARG A 238 12.17 -12.40 -65.92
C ARG A 238 10.96 -13.27 -65.59
N GLU A 239 11.10 -14.13 -64.59
CA GLU A 239 10.07 -15.07 -64.16
C GLU A 239 9.28 -14.55 -62.94
N LEU A 240 9.66 -13.37 -62.43
CA LEU A 240 9.17 -12.81 -61.18
C LEU A 240 9.32 -13.82 -60.01
N LEU A 241 10.41 -14.59 -60.01
CA LEU A 241 10.71 -15.60 -58.99
C LEU A 241 11.32 -14.94 -57.76
N TYR A 242 10.73 -15.21 -56.62
CA TYR A 242 11.25 -14.78 -55.32
C TYR A 242 11.58 -15.99 -54.46
N SER A 243 12.51 -15.79 -53.54
CA SER A 243 12.82 -16.72 -52.45
C SER A 243 12.44 -16.10 -51.11
N ILE A 244 12.16 -16.95 -50.12
CA ILE A 244 11.95 -16.55 -48.72
C ILE A 244 12.89 -17.35 -47.84
N ALA A 245 13.75 -16.66 -47.07
CA ALA A 245 14.81 -17.29 -46.28
C ALA A 245 15.70 -18.27 -47.10
N GLY A 246 15.93 -17.95 -48.39
CA GLY A 246 16.70 -18.77 -49.32
C GLY A 246 15.95 -19.97 -49.93
N LEU A 247 14.63 -20.06 -49.72
CA LEU A 247 13.77 -21.07 -50.34
C LEU A 247 12.96 -20.46 -51.48
N ASP A 248 13.18 -20.93 -52.70
CA ASP A 248 12.45 -20.48 -53.88
C ASP A 248 10.96 -20.84 -53.78
N LEU A 249 10.08 -19.89 -54.11
CA LEU A 249 8.65 -20.14 -54.23
C LEU A 249 8.13 -19.62 -55.57
N PRO A 250 8.01 -20.49 -56.60
CA PRO A 250 7.51 -20.07 -57.89
C PRO A 250 6.05 -19.63 -57.81
N ASN A 251 5.69 -18.62 -58.60
CA ASN A 251 4.30 -18.14 -58.65
C ASN A 251 3.40 -19.24 -59.22
N GLY A 252 2.25 -19.48 -58.59
CA GLY A 252 1.38 -20.59 -58.99
C GLY A 252 1.98 -21.99 -58.75
N ALA A 253 2.93 -22.15 -57.80
CA ALA A 253 3.51 -23.44 -57.42
C ALA A 253 2.50 -24.54 -57.09
N ALA A 254 1.26 -24.17 -56.73
CA ALA A 254 0.20 -25.14 -56.47
C ALA A 254 -0.53 -25.59 -57.74
N THR A 255 -0.68 -24.70 -58.73
CA THR A 255 -1.51 -24.92 -59.93
C THR A 255 -0.72 -25.39 -61.15
N THR A 256 0.58 -25.59 -61.01
CA THR A 256 1.47 -25.97 -62.13
C THR A 256 1.63 -27.48 -62.17
N ASP A 257 0.98 -28.13 -63.13
CA ASP A 257 1.17 -29.56 -63.41
C ASP A 257 2.60 -29.81 -63.90
N ASP A 258 3.18 -30.96 -63.52
CA ASP A 258 4.48 -31.49 -64.02
C ASP A 258 4.58 -31.53 -65.58
N ARG A 259 3.44 -31.42 -66.27
CA ARG A 259 3.33 -31.45 -67.74
C ARG A 259 3.42 -30.07 -68.40
N SER A 260 3.29 -29.00 -67.63
CA SER A 260 3.44 -27.64 -68.13
C SER A 260 4.93 -27.32 -68.23
N GLY A 261 5.52 -27.49 -69.42
CA GLY A 261 6.95 -27.29 -69.71
C GLY A 261 7.47 -25.84 -69.52
N ALA A 262 6.81 -25.02 -68.72
CA ALA A 262 7.19 -23.67 -68.39
C ALA A 262 8.01 -23.68 -67.10
N LEU A 263 9.34 -23.76 -67.22
CA LEU A 263 10.35 -23.32 -66.23
C LEU A 263 9.97 -23.54 -64.75
N VAL A 264 9.30 -24.65 -64.43
CA VAL A 264 9.06 -25.09 -63.06
C VAL A 264 10.46 -25.35 -62.54
N HIS A 265 11.00 -24.36 -61.82
CA HIS A 265 12.17 -24.58 -61.00
C HIS A 265 11.87 -25.85 -60.22
N LYS A 266 12.79 -26.81 -60.25
CA LYS A 266 12.66 -28.10 -59.57
C LYS A 266 12.68 -27.90 -58.05
N THR A 267 11.84 -27.03 -57.52
CA THR A 267 11.66 -26.80 -56.10
C THR A 267 11.04 -28.04 -55.51
N ASN A 268 11.74 -28.61 -54.54
CA ASN A 268 11.29 -29.78 -53.83
C ASN A 268 9.96 -29.46 -53.13
N LEU A 269 8.98 -30.37 -53.18
CA LEU A 269 7.69 -30.23 -52.47
C LEU A 269 7.89 -29.91 -50.98
N GLU A 270 8.98 -30.38 -50.37
CA GLU A 270 9.34 -30.10 -48.98
C GLU A 270 9.84 -28.66 -48.77
N GLU A 271 10.62 -28.12 -49.72
CA GLU A 271 11.09 -26.73 -49.70
C GLU A 271 9.93 -25.77 -49.94
N THR A 272 9.05 -26.08 -50.91
CA THR A 272 7.82 -25.32 -51.18
C THR A 272 6.93 -25.27 -49.94
N ALA A 273 6.79 -26.39 -49.23
CA ALA A 273 6.02 -26.46 -47.99
C ALA A 273 6.63 -25.60 -46.87
N ALA A 274 7.96 -25.58 -46.73
CA ALA A 274 8.65 -24.71 -45.79
C ALA A 274 8.53 -23.23 -46.16
N ALA A 275 8.66 -22.88 -47.44
CA ALA A 275 8.47 -21.52 -47.93
C ALA A 275 7.04 -21.01 -47.66
N LEU A 276 6.01 -21.80 -47.97
CA LEU A 276 4.61 -21.48 -47.69
C LEU A 276 4.33 -21.35 -46.19
N ALA A 277 5.03 -22.13 -45.36
CA ALA A 277 4.92 -22.00 -43.91
C ALA A 277 5.50 -20.68 -43.38
N TYR A 278 6.62 -20.22 -43.94
CA TYR A 278 7.15 -18.89 -43.60
C TYR A 278 6.21 -17.79 -44.07
N VAL A 279 5.61 -17.92 -45.26
CA VAL A 279 4.57 -16.99 -45.72
C VAL A 279 3.38 -16.98 -44.75
N ALA A 280 2.87 -18.14 -44.37
CA ALA A 280 1.80 -18.27 -43.38
C ALA A 280 2.15 -17.58 -42.05
N GLN A 281 3.39 -17.73 -41.58
CA GLN A 281 3.87 -17.08 -40.36
C GLN A 281 3.91 -15.56 -40.51
N ILE A 282 4.42 -15.03 -41.63
CA ILE A 282 4.42 -13.58 -41.92
C ILE A 282 2.98 -13.07 -41.94
N VAL A 283 2.06 -13.74 -42.64
CA VAL A 283 0.67 -13.31 -42.78
C VAL A 283 -0.02 -13.21 -41.42
N VAL A 284 0.15 -14.21 -40.54
CA VAL A 284 -0.39 -14.19 -39.18
C VAL A 284 0.23 -13.08 -38.32
N LEU A 285 1.55 -12.87 -38.41
CA LEU A 285 2.22 -11.81 -37.65
C LEU A 285 1.81 -10.43 -38.14
N ALA A 286 1.80 -10.22 -39.46
CA ALA A 286 1.40 -8.97 -40.09
C ALA A 286 -0.05 -8.62 -39.78
N SER A 287 -0.99 -9.59 -39.86
CA SER A 287 -2.40 -9.36 -39.53
C SER A 287 -2.56 -8.95 -38.06
N ASN A 288 -1.79 -9.54 -37.15
CA ASN A 288 -1.80 -9.19 -35.73
C ASN A 288 -1.22 -7.79 -35.48
N TYR A 289 -0.09 -7.44 -36.09
CA TYR A 289 0.53 -6.12 -35.93
C TYR A 289 -0.32 -5.00 -36.52
N LEU A 290 -1.00 -5.30 -37.62
CA LEU A 290 -1.87 -4.36 -38.34
C LEU A 290 -3.31 -4.36 -37.83
N HIS A 291 -3.66 -5.28 -36.92
CA HIS A 291 -5.02 -5.50 -36.39
C HIS A 291 -6.07 -5.72 -37.49
N THR A 292 -5.71 -6.51 -38.50
CA THR A 292 -6.62 -6.90 -39.57
C THR A 292 -7.10 -8.33 -39.33
N ASN A 293 -8.41 -8.54 -39.34
CA ASN A 293 -8.98 -9.87 -39.18
C ASN A 293 -8.91 -10.64 -40.51
N LEU A 294 -8.38 -11.86 -40.48
CA LEU A 294 -8.27 -12.72 -41.65
C LEU A 294 -9.44 -13.71 -41.70
N PRO A 295 -10.19 -13.79 -42.80
CA PRO A 295 -11.32 -14.72 -42.91
C PRO A 295 -10.92 -16.19 -43.01
N TYR A 296 -9.69 -16.50 -43.42
CA TYR A 296 -9.21 -17.88 -43.56
C TYR A 296 -8.10 -18.20 -42.55
N PRO A 297 -8.41 -18.49 -41.27
CA PRO A 297 -7.41 -18.69 -40.23
C PRO A 297 -6.28 -19.64 -40.63
N VAL A 298 -5.05 -19.15 -40.55
CA VAL A 298 -3.84 -19.89 -40.90
C VAL A 298 -3.12 -20.35 -39.63
N ARG A 299 -2.65 -21.60 -39.61
CA ARG A 299 -1.80 -22.16 -38.55
C ARG A 299 -0.42 -22.50 -39.12
N PRO A 300 0.61 -21.68 -38.86
CA PRO A 300 1.98 -21.95 -39.27
C PRO A 300 2.62 -23.00 -38.33
N VAL A 301 2.60 -24.26 -38.72
CA VAL A 301 3.18 -25.38 -37.94
C VAL A 301 4.36 -25.97 -38.70
N GLY A 302 5.49 -25.25 -38.74
CA GLY A 302 6.65 -25.62 -39.56
C GLY A 302 6.23 -25.94 -41.00
N SER A 303 6.87 -26.92 -41.64
CA SER A 303 6.52 -27.37 -43.01
C SER A 303 5.14 -28.04 -43.15
N ARG A 304 4.33 -28.11 -42.08
CA ARG A 304 2.97 -28.67 -42.08
C ARG A 304 1.90 -27.61 -41.83
N ALA A 305 2.14 -26.38 -42.28
CA ALA A 305 1.17 -25.31 -42.15
C ALA A 305 -0.18 -25.67 -42.81
N VAL A 306 -1.26 -25.16 -42.22
CA VAL A 306 -2.63 -25.40 -42.68
C VAL A 306 -3.45 -24.12 -42.66
N VAL A 307 -4.45 -24.05 -43.53
CA VAL A 307 -5.44 -22.96 -43.60
C VAL A 307 -6.84 -23.54 -43.47
N GLN A 308 -7.78 -22.77 -42.92
CA GLN A 308 -9.15 -23.22 -42.70
C GLN A 308 -10.17 -22.35 -43.43
N ASP A 309 -11.12 -22.99 -44.10
CA ASP A 309 -12.27 -22.30 -44.68
C ASP A 309 -13.52 -22.40 -43.78
N GLY A 310 -13.85 -21.29 -43.13
CA GLY A 310 -15.05 -21.14 -42.32
C GLY A 310 -16.30 -20.72 -43.10
N ILE A 311 -16.16 -20.31 -44.36
CA ILE A 311 -17.16 -19.50 -45.07
C ILE A 311 -17.81 -20.28 -46.21
N SER A 312 -17.04 -21.03 -47.00
CA SER A 312 -17.62 -21.72 -48.15
C SER A 312 -18.53 -22.88 -47.74
N VAL A 313 -19.56 -23.11 -48.55
CA VAL A 313 -20.48 -24.24 -48.40
C VAL A 313 -19.81 -25.47 -48.99
N MET A 314 -19.26 -26.34 -48.13
CA MET A 314 -18.56 -27.56 -48.54
C MET A 314 -18.82 -28.73 -47.59
N ASN A 315 -18.72 -29.95 -48.14
CA ASN A 315 -18.79 -31.20 -47.39
C ASN A 315 -17.36 -31.71 -47.10
N GLY A 316 -17.12 -32.21 -45.89
CA GLY A 316 -15.84 -32.80 -45.48
C GLY A 316 -14.93 -31.86 -44.66
N PRO A 317 -13.64 -32.23 -44.50
CA PRO A 317 -12.70 -31.46 -43.70
C PRO A 317 -12.48 -30.06 -44.27
N ARG A 318 -12.62 -29.04 -43.42
CA ARG A 318 -12.46 -27.62 -43.77
C ARG A 318 -11.03 -27.10 -43.60
N THR A 319 -10.12 -27.98 -43.23
CA THR A 319 -8.69 -27.67 -43.11
C THR A 319 -7.98 -28.15 -44.36
N PHE A 320 -7.19 -27.26 -44.94
CA PHE A 320 -6.43 -27.47 -46.17
C PHE A 320 -4.94 -27.34 -45.86
N ALA A 321 -4.17 -28.28 -46.36
CA ALA A 321 -2.73 -28.31 -46.15
C ALA A 321 -2.03 -27.34 -47.11
N LEU A 322 -1.01 -26.64 -46.60
CA LEU A 322 -0.11 -25.80 -47.39
C LEU A 322 1.16 -26.58 -47.79
N TYR A 323 1.09 -27.91 -47.83
CA TYR A 323 2.14 -28.80 -48.27
C TYR A 323 1.56 -29.83 -49.26
N GLY A 324 2.24 -30.06 -50.37
CA GLY A 324 1.74 -30.95 -51.43
C GLY A 324 1.98 -32.44 -51.17
N LYS A 325 3.03 -32.79 -50.40
CA LYS A 325 3.42 -34.20 -50.21
C LYS A 325 2.34 -35.00 -49.47
N GLY A 326 1.75 -35.97 -50.17
CA GLY A 326 0.70 -36.86 -49.64
C GLY A 326 -0.69 -36.22 -49.55
N ILE A 327 -0.89 -35.05 -50.17
CA ILE A 327 -2.17 -34.35 -50.22
C ILE A 327 -2.68 -34.36 -51.67
N GLU A 328 -4.01 -34.49 -51.82
CA GLU A 328 -4.65 -34.44 -53.14
C GLU A 328 -4.40 -33.06 -53.79
N PRO A 329 -3.98 -32.99 -55.07
CA PRO A 329 -3.55 -31.75 -55.72
C PRO A 329 -4.56 -30.60 -55.59
N TYR A 330 -5.84 -30.87 -55.86
CA TYR A 330 -6.90 -29.88 -55.77
C TYR A 330 -7.08 -29.30 -54.35
N ARG A 331 -6.82 -30.08 -53.28
CA ARG A 331 -6.90 -29.59 -51.90
C ARG A 331 -5.71 -28.71 -51.55
N TYR A 332 -4.53 -29.06 -52.04
CA TYR A 332 -3.33 -28.25 -51.88
C TYR A 332 -3.45 -26.92 -52.64
N GLU A 333 -3.87 -26.97 -53.90
CA GLU A 333 -4.21 -25.81 -54.73
C GLU A 333 -5.18 -24.87 -54.02
N TYR A 334 -6.27 -25.44 -53.49
CA TYR A 334 -7.25 -24.66 -52.77
C TYR A 334 -6.68 -24.04 -51.49
N GLY A 335 -5.85 -24.77 -50.74
CA GLY A 335 -5.17 -24.24 -49.56
C GLY A 335 -4.29 -23.03 -49.88
N VAL A 336 -3.45 -23.12 -50.91
CA VAL A 336 -2.60 -21.99 -51.34
C VAL A 336 -3.44 -20.83 -51.86
N PHE A 337 -4.54 -21.10 -52.56
CA PHE A 337 -5.49 -20.06 -52.98
C PHE A 337 -6.10 -19.30 -51.79
N LEU A 338 -6.51 -19.99 -50.71
CA LEU A 338 -7.06 -19.34 -49.52
C LEU A 338 -6.01 -18.47 -48.81
N LEU A 339 -4.77 -18.94 -48.71
CA LEU A 339 -3.67 -18.12 -48.18
C LEU A 339 -3.45 -16.85 -49.01
N ASN A 340 -3.47 -16.97 -50.33
CA ASN A 340 -3.34 -15.82 -51.23
C ASN A 340 -4.54 -14.87 -51.14
N LYS A 341 -5.74 -15.38 -50.84
CA LYS A 341 -6.92 -14.56 -50.55
C LYS A 341 -6.78 -13.77 -49.25
N ASP A 342 -6.23 -14.36 -48.21
CA ASP A 342 -5.91 -13.61 -46.98
C ASP A 342 -4.87 -12.51 -47.24
N ILE A 343 -3.85 -12.78 -48.07
CA ILE A 343 -2.86 -11.76 -48.48
C ILE A 343 -3.54 -10.63 -49.26
N GLU A 344 -4.40 -10.94 -50.23
CA GLU A 344 -5.17 -9.96 -51.01
C GLU A 344 -6.00 -9.05 -50.09
N LEU A 345 -6.71 -9.63 -49.13
CA LEU A 345 -7.54 -8.88 -48.18
C LEU A 345 -6.71 -8.02 -47.24
N LEU A 346 -5.57 -8.52 -46.77
CA LEU A 346 -4.64 -7.75 -45.95
C LEU A 346 -4.10 -6.55 -46.74
N MET A 347 -3.72 -6.74 -48.00
CA MET A 347 -3.28 -5.65 -48.89
C MET A 347 -4.39 -4.62 -49.11
N GLN A 348 -5.60 -5.06 -49.43
CA GLN A 348 -6.75 -4.17 -49.64
C GLN A 348 -7.10 -3.37 -48.38
N ALA A 349 -7.03 -3.96 -47.19
CA ALA A 349 -7.32 -3.30 -45.93
C ALA A 349 -6.38 -2.12 -45.63
N HIS A 350 -5.16 -2.14 -46.19
CA HIS A 350 -4.16 -1.07 -46.03
C HIS A 350 -3.89 -0.29 -47.33
N GLY A 351 -4.76 -0.41 -48.33
CA GLY A 351 -4.66 0.36 -49.57
C GLY A 351 -3.47 0.00 -50.48
N VAL A 352 -2.90 -1.19 -50.32
CA VAL A 352 -1.80 -1.67 -51.17
C VAL A 352 -2.37 -2.43 -52.37
N PRO A 353 -2.01 -2.08 -53.62
CA PRO A 353 -2.52 -2.77 -54.79
C PRO A 353 -1.93 -4.18 -54.93
N VAL A 354 -2.79 -5.15 -55.23
CA VAL A 354 -2.42 -6.55 -55.48
C VAL A 354 -1.98 -6.69 -56.93
N LEU A 355 -0.89 -7.43 -57.19
CA LEU A 355 -0.37 -7.63 -58.54
C LEU A 355 -1.20 -8.69 -59.29
N ASP A 356 -0.97 -9.96 -58.97
CA ASP A 356 -1.76 -11.12 -59.41
C ASP A 356 -1.99 -11.97 -58.17
N LEU A 357 -3.18 -12.55 -58.02
CA LEU A 357 -3.51 -13.38 -56.86
C LEU A 357 -2.60 -14.62 -56.74
N ARG A 358 -2.03 -15.12 -57.84
CA ARG A 358 -1.11 -16.27 -57.85
C ARG A 358 0.31 -15.91 -57.41
N ASN A 359 0.63 -14.63 -57.32
CA ASN A 359 1.96 -14.13 -56.98
C ASN A 359 2.13 -13.99 -55.46
N THR A 360 2.33 -15.12 -54.76
CA THR A 360 2.41 -15.16 -53.30
C THR A 360 3.51 -14.26 -52.73
N LEU A 361 4.80 -14.55 -53.00
CA LEU A 361 5.91 -13.76 -52.45
C LEU A 361 5.99 -12.32 -52.98
N PRO A 362 5.75 -12.04 -54.28
CA PRO A 362 5.73 -10.66 -54.76
C PRO A 362 4.71 -9.79 -54.02
N ASN A 363 3.51 -10.32 -53.74
CA ASN A 363 2.47 -9.58 -53.01
C ASN A 363 2.86 -9.36 -51.54
N VAL A 364 3.41 -10.37 -50.87
CA VAL A 364 3.90 -10.23 -49.48
C VAL A 364 5.04 -9.22 -49.39
N LYS A 365 6.01 -9.27 -50.30
CA LYS A 365 7.11 -8.30 -50.38
C LYS A 365 6.56 -6.88 -50.58
N ASN A 366 5.63 -6.70 -51.53
CA ASN A 366 5.03 -5.41 -51.81
C ASN A 366 4.30 -4.84 -50.59
N LEU A 367 3.53 -5.67 -49.87
CA LEU A 367 2.86 -5.30 -48.62
C LEU A 367 3.85 -4.81 -47.57
N LEU A 368 4.87 -5.62 -47.25
CA LEU A 368 5.84 -5.29 -46.20
C LEU A 368 6.61 -4.00 -46.51
N VAL A 369 7.12 -3.88 -47.74
CA VAL A 369 7.91 -2.71 -48.15
C VAL A 369 7.04 -1.44 -48.19
N THR A 370 5.85 -1.50 -48.78
CA THR A 370 4.95 -0.34 -48.88
C THR A 370 4.59 0.17 -47.49
N LEU A 371 4.16 -0.72 -46.59
CA LEU A 371 3.75 -0.33 -45.23
C LEU A 371 4.91 0.03 -44.31
N ALA A 372 6.12 -0.50 -44.54
CA ALA A 372 7.31 -0.11 -43.79
C ALA A 372 7.92 1.23 -44.26
N SER A 373 7.50 1.72 -45.42
CA SER A 373 7.93 3.00 -46.01
C SER A 373 6.94 4.15 -45.78
N ALA A 374 5.71 3.83 -45.37
CA ALA A 374 4.67 4.77 -44.96
C ALA A 374 4.93 5.32 -43.54
#